data_AF-A0A2K3DJ05-F1
#
_entry.id   AF-A0A2K3DJ05-F1
#
_cell.length_a   1.000
_cell.length_b   1.000
_cell.length_c   1.000
_cell.angle_alpha   90.00
_cell.angle_beta   90.00
_cell.angle_gamma   90.00
#
_symmetry.space_group_name_H-M   'P 1'
#
loop_
_entity.id
_entity.type
_entity.pdbx_description
1 polymer ?
#
loop_
_entity_poly.entity_id
_entity_poly.type
_entity_poly.pdbx_seq_one_letter_code
_entity_poly.pdbx_strand_id
1 'polypeptide(L)'
;MGRQHEIMALVDSLDAALADMLPRVGDPTSAQRAADAVRTFSGAVGQLDSFLLQLQELQPAPRGPDAAQKQEVEELKAELQEKDRLIAHAKEQIARWQAVIQQQEQLQEATLFAGLGS
;
A
#
# COMPACT_ATOMS: atom_id res chain seq x y z
N MET A 1 27.65 4.22 2.38
CA MET A 1 26.29 4.46 2.90
C MET A 1 25.33 4.72 1.74
N GLY A 2 25.08 3.77 0.83
CA GLY A 2 24.58 4.15 -0.50
C GLY A 2 23.82 3.06 -1.24
N ARG A 3 22.64 2.67 -0.72
CA ARG A 3 21.61 1.90 -1.45
C ARG A 3 20.32 1.79 -0.65
N GLN A 4 20.42 1.44 0.65
CA GLN A 4 19.28 1.42 1.58
C GLN A 4 18.60 2.79 1.73
N HIS A 5 19.38 3.87 1.73
CA HIS A 5 18.86 5.24 1.82
C HIS A 5 18.08 5.66 0.55
N GLU A 6 18.50 5.16 -0.62
CA GLU A 6 17.84 5.45 -1.90
C GLU A 6 16.49 4.73 -2.00
N ILE A 7 16.39 3.50 -1.49
CA ILE A 7 15.13 2.74 -1.42
C ILE A 7 14.16 3.43 -0.47
N MET A 8 14.62 3.84 0.72
CA MET A 8 13.76 4.54 1.69
C MET A 8 13.23 5.85 1.08
N ALA A 9 14.08 6.62 0.40
CA ALA A 9 13.66 7.82 -0.31
C ALA A 9 12.66 7.54 -1.45
N LEU A 10 12.80 6.41 -2.15
CA LEU A 10 11.86 5.96 -3.19
C LEU A 10 10.50 5.57 -2.61
N VAL A 11 10.49 4.87 -1.48
CA VAL A 11 9.27 4.49 -0.75
C VAL A 11 8.57 5.74 -0.20
N ASP A 12 9.31 6.67 0.41
CA ASP A 12 8.76 7.95 0.89
C ASP A 12 8.15 8.76 -0.27
N SER A 13 8.79 8.73 -1.45
CA SER A 13 8.27 9.38 -2.66
C SER A 13 7.00 8.71 -3.19
N LEU A 14 6.85 7.40 -3.04
CA LEU A 14 5.64 6.65 -3.43
C LEU A 14 4.48 6.99 -2.51
N ASP A 15 4.71 7.03 -1.20
CA ASP A 15 3.70 7.39 -0.19
C ASP A 15 3.20 8.83 -0.38
N ALA A 16 4.11 9.77 -0.64
CA ALA A 16 3.75 11.16 -0.93
C ALA A 16 2.90 11.29 -2.20
N ALA A 17 3.27 10.58 -3.28
CA ALA A 17 2.50 10.57 -4.52
C ALA A 17 1.11 9.93 -4.33
N LEU A 18 1.02 8.85 -3.56
CA LEU A 18 -0.25 8.18 -3.25
C LEU A 18 -1.22 9.11 -2.50
N ALA A 19 -0.70 9.87 -1.53
CA ALA A 19 -1.48 10.84 -0.76
C ALA A 19 -2.06 11.96 -1.64
N ASP A 20 -1.34 12.34 -2.70
CA ASP A 20 -1.76 13.40 -3.63
C ASP A 20 -2.63 12.88 -4.80
N MET A 21 -2.79 11.56 -4.96
CA MET A 21 -3.77 10.99 -5.90
C MET A 21 -5.21 11.03 -5.36
N LEU A 22 -5.41 11.17 -4.05
CA LEU A 22 -6.75 11.24 -3.47
C LEU A 22 -7.35 12.64 -3.70
N PRO A 23 -8.54 12.74 -4.33
CA PRO A 23 -9.17 14.02 -4.59
C PRO A 23 -9.55 14.71 -3.28
N ARG A 24 -9.03 15.93 -3.06
CA ARG A 24 -9.39 16.76 -1.91
C ARG A 24 -10.71 17.50 -2.21
N VAL A 25 -11.67 17.38 -1.30
CA VAL A 25 -12.99 18.01 -1.44
C VAL A 25 -12.83 19.52 -1.56
N GLY A 26 -13.28 20.09 -2.69
CA GLY A 26 -13.28 21.53 -2.94
C GLY A 26 -12.07 22.11 -3.69
N ASP A 27 -11.11 21.27 -4.14
CA ASP A 27 -9.94 21.76 -4.88
C ASP A 27 -10.10 21.58 -6.42
N PRO A 28 -10.25 22.67 -7.19
CA PRO A 28 -10.44 22.60 -8.65
C PRO A 28 -9.19 22.14 -9.41
N THR A 29 -8.02 22.09 -8.76
CA THR A 29 -6.77 21.60 -9.35
C THR A 29 -6.47 20.13 -9.01
N SER A 30 -7.37 19.47 -8.27
CA SER A 30 -7.21 18.08 -7.80
C SER A 30 -6.99 17.08 -8.94
N ALA A 31 -7.66 17.23 -10.08
CA ALA A 31 -7.52 16.31 -11.21
C ALA A 31 -6.13 16.39 -11.88
N GLN A 32 -5.57 17.59 -12.03
CA GLN A 32 -4.24 17.80 -12.60
C GLN A 32 -3.17 17.26 -11.64
N ARG A 33 -3.30 17.58 -10.34
CA ARG A 33 -2.38 17.11 -9.30
C ARG A 33 -2.39 15.59 -9.17
N ALA A 34 -3.57 14.96 -9.24
CA ALA A 34 -3.70 13.51 -9.26
C ALA A 34 -3.02 12.89 -10.50
N ALA A 35 -3.14 13.51 -11.68
CA ALA A 35 -2.48 13.03 -12.89
C ALA A 35 -0.93 13.10 -12.79
N ASP A 36 -0.39 14.19 -12.23
CA ASP A 36 1.05 14.35 -11.99
C ASP A 36 1.56 13.39 -10.90
N ALA A 37 0.75 13.15 -9.87
CA ALA A 37 1.02 12.18 -8.83
C ALA A 37 1.05 10.75 -9.39
N VAL A 38 0.10 10.38 -10.27
CA VAL A 38 0.09 9.09 -10.99
C VAL A 38 1.36 8.90 -11.82
N ARG A 39 1.82 9.94 -12.54
CA ARG A 39 3.05 9.87 -13.32
C ARG A 39 4.28 9.67 -12.43
N THR A 40 4.35 10.41 -11.31
CA THR A 40 5.44 10.30 -10.34
C THR A 40 5.50 8.91 -9.72
N PHE A 41 4.34 8.39 -9.31
CA PHE A 41 4.20 7.05 -8.75
C PHE A 41 4.61 5.98 -9.75
N SER A 42 4.13 6.05 -10.99
CA SER A 42 4.50 5.08 -12.03
C SER A 42 6.00 5.08 -12.33
N GLY A 43 6.65 6.25 -12.32
CA GLY A 43 8.10 6.36 -12.49
C GLY A 43 8.88 5.75 -11.33
N ALA A 44 8.46 6.01 -10.10
CA ALA A 44 9.07 5.45 -8.90
C ALA A 44 8.89 3.92 -8.81
N VAL A 45 7.74 3.38 -9.20
CA VAL A 45 7.51 1.93 -9.30
C VAL A 45 8.45 1.28 -10.31
N GLY A 46 8.66 1.89 -11.49
CA GLY A 46 9.58 1.34 -12.50
C GLY A 46 11.05 1.31 -12.05
N GLN A 47 11.47 2.31 -11.26
CA GLN A 47 12.80 2.33 -10.65
C GLN A 47 12.95 1.26 -9.56
N LEU A 48 11.91 1.05 -8.74
CA LEU A 48 11.88 -0.01 -7.74
C LEU A 48 11.96 -1.40 -8.39
N ASP A 49 11.24 -1.63 -9.48
CA ASP A 49 11.23 -2.89 -10.22
C ASP A 49 12.62 -3.21 -10.81
N SER A 50 13.25 -2.21 -11.44
CA SER A 50 14.63 -2.33 -11.94
C SER A 50 15.63 -2.66 -10.83
N PHE A 51 15.42 -2.09 -9.64
CA PHE A 51 16.27 -2.32 -8.50
C PHE A 51 16.09 -3.73 -7.90
N LEU A 52 14.85 -4.23 -7.84
CA LEU A 52 14.55 -5.59 -7.39
C LEU A 52 15.16 -6.65 -8.32
N LEU A 53 15.12 -6.40 -9.63
CA LEU A 53 15.79 -7.25 -10.63
C LEU A 53 17.31 -7.30 -10.40
N GLN A 54 17.95 -6.14 -10.18
CA GLN A 54 19.39 -6.09 -9.86
C GLN A 54 19.73 -6.79 -8.54
N LEU A 55 18.84 -6.78 -7.56
CA LEU A 55 19.04 -7.51 -6.30
C LEU A 55 18.94 -9.03 -6.49
N GLN A 56 18.04 -9.50 -7.36
CA GLN A 56 17.98 -10.93 -7.71
C GLN A 56 19.26 -11.41 -8.38
N GLU A 57 19.84 -10.61 -9.27
CA GLU A 57 21.12 -10.94 -9.93
C GLU A 57 22.31 -10.96 -8.97
N LEU A 58 22.24 -10.20 -7.87
CA LEU A 58 23.29 -10.12 -6.84
C LEU A 58 23.14 -11.16 -5.74
N GLN A 59 22.01 -11.90 -5.68
CA GLN A 59 21.89 -12.98 -4.71
C GLN A 59 22.91 -14.09 -5.03
N PRO A 60 23.83 -14.41 -4.09
CA PRO A 60 24.77 -15.50 -4.32
C PRO A 60 23.99 -16.81 -4.42
N ALA A 61 24.11 -17.50 -5.56
CA ALA A 61 23.51 -18.79 -5.76
C ALA A 61 23.95 -19.75 -4.63
N PRO A 62 23.00 -20.39 -3.91
CA PRO A 62 23.32 -21.28 -2.81
C PRO A 62 24.17 -22.46 -3.31
N ARG A 63 25.34 -22.65 -2.71
CA ARG A 63 26.26 -23.75 -3.05
C ARG A 63 25.77 -25.04 -2.41
N GLY A 64 25.00 -25.82 -3.17
CA GLY A 64 24.57 -27.18 -2.83
C GLY A 64 23.06 -27.31 -2.59
N PRO A 65 22.47 -28.50 -2.83
CA PRO A 65 21.02 -28.71 -2.80
C PRO A 65 20.38 -28.42 -1.43
N ASP A 66 21.05 -28.79 -0.33
CA ASP A 66 20.53 -28.55 1.03
C ASP A 66 20.56 -27.07 1.45
N ALA A 67 21.53 -26.31 0.94
CA ALA A 67 21.63 -24.88 1.22
C ALA A 67 20.58 -24.08 0.42
N ALA A 68 20.33 -24.50 -0.83
CA ALA A 68 19.30 -23.90 -1.67
C ALA A 68 17.90 -24.09 -1.10
N GLN A 69 17.61 -25.32 -0.66
CA GLN A 69 16.30 -25.66 -0.12
C GLN A 69 16.02 -25.00 1.23
N LYS A 70 17.04 -24.80 2.07
CA LYS A 70 16.91 -24.04 3.32
C LYS A 70 16.65 -22.55 3.07
N GLN A 71 17.36 -21.96 2.11
CA GLN A 71 17.17 -20.55 1.75
C GLN A 71 15.77 -20.33 1.16
N GLU A 72 15.31 -21.22 0.28
CA GLU A 72 13.96 -21.17 -0.29
C GLU A 72 12.87 -21.31 0.79
N VAL A 73 13.05 -22.19 1.77
CA VAL A 73 12.12 -22.32 2.91
C VAL A 73 12.10 -21.07 3.79
N GLU A 74 13.24 -20.43 4.01
CA GLU A 74 13.29 -19.17 4.77
C GLU A 74 12.64 -18.01 4.02
N GLU A 75 12.86 -17.89 2.71
CA GLU A 75 12.20 -16.90 1.86
C GLU A 75 10.68 -17.11 1.83
N LEU A 76 10.22 -18.35 1.64
CA LEU A 76 8.80 -18.69 1.68
C LEU A 76 8.16 -18.39 3.04
N LYS A 77 8.88 -18.61 4.16
CA LYS A 77 8.40 -18.24 5.49
C LYS A 77 8.29 -16.72 5.67
N ALA A 78 9.26 -15.96 5.17
CA ALA A 78 9.23 -14.51 5.21
C ALA A 78 8.07 -13.96 4.38
N GLU A 79 7.85 -14.50 3.17
CA GLU A 79 6.73 -14.10 2.32
C GLU A 79 5.38 -14.42 2.96
N LEU A 80 5.26 -15.59 3.62
CA LEU A 80 4.05 -15.97 4.33
C LEU A 80 3.74 -15.00 5.49
N GLN A 81 4.75 -14.63 6.27
CA GLN A 81 4.60 -13.66 7.37
C GLN A 81 4.19 -12.27 6.87
N GLU A 82 4.72 -11.84 5.73
CA GLU A 82 4.35 -10.56 5.13
C GLU A 82 2.90 -10.59 4.61
N LYS A 83 2.50 -11.67 3.95
CA LYS A 83 1.09 -11.85 3.54
C LYS A 83 0.15 -11.88 4.73
N ASP A 84 0.52 -12.54 5.83
CA ASP A 84 -0.28 -12.55 7.06
C ASP A 84 -0.46 -11.14 7.65
N ARG A 85 0.60 -10.31 7.62
CA ARG A 85 0.52 -8.90 8.01
C ARG A 85 -0.43 -8.10 7.12
N LEU A 86 -0.32 -8.24 5.81
CA LEU A 86 -1.20 -7.55 4.86
C LEU A 86 -2.67 -7.95 5.07
N ILE A 87 -2.95 -9.23 5.32
CA ILE A 87 -4.30 -9.73 5.64
C ILE A 87 -4.80 -9.12 6.94
N ALA A 88 -3.97 -9.07 7.99
CA ALA A 88 -4.35 -8.45 9.25
C ALA A 88 -4.69 -6.96 9.08
N HIS A 89 -3.87 -6.24 8.32
CA HIS A 89 -4.12 -4.83 8.02
C HIS A 89 -5.42 -4.64 7.22
N ALA A 90 -5.65 -5.45 6.18
CA ALA A 90 -6.87 -5.39 5.39
C ALA A 90 -8.12 -5.67 6.24
N LYS A 91 -8.07 -6.63 7.17
CA LYS A 91 -9.16 -6.91 8.12
C LYS A 91 -9.44 -5.71 9.02
N GLU A 92 -8.42 -5.00 9.47
CA GLU A 92 -8.58 -3.80 10.28
C GLU A 92 -9.26 -2.68 9.49
N GLN A 93 -8.87 -2.44 8.24
CA GLN A 93 -9.50 -1.45 7.38
C GLN A 93 -10.97 -1.79 7.10
N ILE A 94 -11.28 -3.07 6.85
CA ILE A 94 -12.67 -3.53 6.68
C ILE A 94 -13.49 -3.25 7.94
N ALA A 95 -12.97 -3.55 9.12
CA ALA A 95 -13.66 -3.28 10.37
C ALA A 95 -13.93 -1.77 10.57
N ARG A 96 -12.98 -0.90 10.22
CA ARG A 96 -13.16 0.55 10.24
C ARG A 96 -14.26 1.01 9.29
N TRP A 97 -14.28 0.51 8.06
CA TRP A 97 -15.33 0.86 7.10
C TRP A 97 -16.71 0.35 7.52
N GLN A 98 -16.79 -0.86 8.09
CA GLN A 98 -18.05 -1.38 8.64
C GLN A 98 -18.59 -0.48 9.77
N ALA A 99 -17.73 0.02 10.65
CA ALA A 99 -18.13 0.96 11.70
C ALA A 99 -18.66 2.29 11.13
N VAL A 100 -18.02 2.82 10.08
CA VAL A 100 -18.48 4.04 9.39
C VAL A 100 -19.84 3.81 8.72
N ILE A 101 -20.03 2.68 8.05
CA ILE A 101 -21.31 2.33 7.40
C ILE A 101 -22.42 2.24 8.44
N GLN A 102 -22.21 1.52 9.54
CA GLN A 102 -23.19 1.42 10.62
C GLN A 102 -23.55 2.78 11.21
N GLN A 103 -22.57 3.67 11.36
CA GLN A 103 -22.83 5.03 11.83
C GLN A 103 -23.69 5.84 10.84
N GLN A 104 -23.48 5.69 9.54
CA GLN A 104 -24.29 6.34 8.52
C GLN A 104 -25.72 5.79 8.46
N GLU A 105 -25.89 4.47 8.60
CA GLU A 105 -27.21 3.83 8.68
C GLU A 105 -28.00 4.35 9.88
N GLN A 106 -27.38 4.43 11.07
CA GLN A 106 -28.00 5.00 12.27
C GLN A 106 -28.37 6.48 12.10
N LEU A 107 -27.51 7.27 11.45
CA LEU A 107 -27.80 8.67 11.16
C LEU A 107 -28.97 8.82 10.19
N GLN A 108 -29.07 7.98 9.15
CA GLN A 108 -30.21 7.97 8.21
C GLN A 108 -31.51 7.57 8.89
N GLU A 109 -31.50 6.54 9.74
CA GLU A 109 -32.66 6.15 10.53
C GLU A 109 -33.12 7.28 11.44
N ALA A 110 -32.18 7.97 12.11
CA ALA A 110 -32.49 9.11 12.97
C ALA A 110 -33.07 10.31 12.21
N THR A 111 -32.57 10.64 11.00
CA THR A 111 -33.16 11.72 10.18
C THR A 111 -34.52 11.35 9.60
N LEU A 112 -34.74 10.09 9.23
CA LEU A 112 -36.06 9.62 8.77
C LEU A 112 -37.10 9.67 9.89
N PHE A 113 -36.72 9.35 11.12
CA PHE A 113 -37.61 9.43 12.28
C PHE A 113 -37.93 10.87 12.70
N ALA A 114 -36.96 11.79 12.58
CA ALA A 114 -37.18 13.22 12.84
C ALA A 114 -38.07 13.90 11.78
N GLY A 115 -38.08 13.41 10.54
CA GLY A 115 -38.90 13.94 9.43
C GLY A 115 -40.35 13.46 9.41
N LEU A 116 -40.72 12.43 10.19
CA LEU A 116 -42.09 11.91 10.31
C LEU A 116 -42.85 12.46 11.54
N GLY A 117 -42.19 13.28 12.36
CA GLY A 117 -42.73 13.86 13.59
C GLY A 117 -43.19 15.33 13.51
N SER A 118 -43.26 15.91 12.30
CA SER A 118 -43.75 17.27 12.05
C SER A 118 -45.04 17.28 11.24
#